data_AF-A0A971HR02-F1
#
_entry.id   AF-A0A971HR02-F1
#
_cell.length_a   1.000
_cell.length_b   1.000
_cell.length_c   1.000
_cell.angle_alpha   90.00
_cell.angle_beta   90.00
_cell.angle_gamma   90.00
#
_symmetry.space_group_name_H-M   'P 1'
#
loop_
_entity.id
_entity.type
_entity.pdbx_description
1 polymer ?
#
loop_
_entity_poly.entity_id
_entity_poly.type
_entity_poly.pdbx_seq_one_letter_code
_entity_poly.pdbx_strand_id
1 'polypeptide(L)'
;MKKTLLFLTLIFVQVLAFAQSKKAFPAWMDDAVFERKSSTAVSGPVDPETGLKTEFGTSVFRKKVHSKLPDFQKMRQKSIKSATESHISVDDKLKQLFEHKTDIEKNILNVSDETQKIPFLELLKNLESQIKYLESVKTASDTKKLK
;
A
#
# COMPACT_ATOMS: atom_id res chain seq x y z
N MET A 1 17.91 7.80 35.31
CA MET A 1 16.67 7.01 35.50
C MET A 1 15.37 7.67 34.97
N LYS A 2 15.35 8.95 34.55
CA LYS A 2 14.12 9.59 34.02
C LYS A 2 13.80 9.25 32.55
N LYS A 3 14.81 8.94 31.73
CA LYS A 3 14.66 8.64 30.28
C LYS A 3 14.04 7.26 30.01
N THR A 4 14.30 6.29 30.88
CA THR A 4 13.74 4.93 30.79
C THR A 4 12.24 4.90 31.08
N LEU A 5 11.76 5.77 31.98
CA LEU A 5 10.34 5.87 32.31
C LEU A 5 9.53 6.41 31.11
N LEU A 6 10.04 7.43 30.41
CA LEU A 6 9.40 7.98 29.22
C LEU A 6 9.28 6.97 28.07
N PHE A 7 10.31 6.15 27.87
CA PHE A 7 10.28 5.07 26.88
C PHE A 7 9.25 3.99 27.24
N LEU A 8 9.15 3.63 28.51
CA LEU A 8 8.21 2.61 28.97
C LEU A 8 6.75 3.09 28.81
N THR A 9 6.48 4.37 29.10
CA THR A 9 5.16 4.96 28.89
C THR A 9 4.78 5.04 27.42
N LEU A 10 5.73 5.34 26.52
CA LEU A 10 5.47 5.43 25.09
C LEU A 10 5.04 4.07 24.49
N ILE A 11 5.75 3.00 24.88
CA ILE A 11 5.44 1.64 24.44
C ILE A 11 4.06 1.22 24.95
N PHE A 12 3.73 1.55 26.21
CA PHE A 12 2.45 1.18 26.80
C PHE A 12 1.26 1.86 26.11
N VAL A 13 1.39 3.12 25.70
CA VAL A 13 0.35 3.85 24.94
C VAL A 13 0.12 3.23 23.55
N GLN A 14 1.19 2.85 22.84
CA GLN A 14 1.05 2.18 21.54
C GLN A 14 0.39 0.80 21.64
N VAL A 15 0.69 0.03 22.69
CA VAL A 15 0.08 -1.28 22.91
C VAL A 15 -1.41 -1.14 23.30
N LEU A 16 -1.77 -0.15 24.12
CA LEU A 16 -3.16 0.12 24.46
C LEU A 16 -3.99 0.55 23.24
N ALA A 17 -3.45 1.43 22.40
CA ALA A 17 -4.09 1.86 21.17
C ALA A 17 -4.31 0.69 20.19
N PHE A 18 -3.35 -0.24 20.11
CA PHE A 18 -3.46 -1.44 19.27
C PHE A 18 -4.41 -2.50 19.85
N ALA A 19 -4.58 -2.56 21.17
CA ALA A 19 -5.54 -3.44 21.82
C ALA A 19 -7.00 -2.97 21.62
N GLN A 20 -7.23 -1.65 21.60
CA GLN A 20 -8.55 -1.06 21.31
C GLN A 20 -8.98 -1.25 19.85
N SER A 21 -8.05 -1.23 18.89
CA SER A 21 -8.39 -1.36 17.47
C SER A 21 -8.87 -2.76 17.06
N LYS A 22 -8.57 -3.81 17.85
CA LYS A 22 -9.07 -5.18 17.60
C LYS A 22 -10.53 -5.39 18.02
N LYS A 23 -11.15 -4.46 18.74
CA LYS A 23 -12.54 -4.55 19.23
C LYS A 23 -13.48 -3.50 18.64
N ALA A 24 -13.02 -2.67 17.70
CA ALA A 24 -13.83 -1.63 17.09
C ALA A 24 -14.49 -2.14 15.79
N PHE A 25 -15.28 -3.22 15.88
CA PHE A 25 -16.34 -3.41 14.89
C PHE A 25 -17.55 -2.60 15.36
N PRO A 26 -18.15 -1.75 14.52
CA PRO A 26 -19.32 -0.97 14.89
C PRO A 26 -20.50 -1.89 15.25
N ALA A 27 -21.15 -1.66 16.38
CA ALA A 27 -22.24 -2.51 16.88
C ALA A 27 -23.41 -2.69 15.90
N TRP A 28 -23.64 -1.72 15.01
CA TRP A 28 -24.69 -1.81 13.98
C TRP A 28 -24.43 -2.88 12.90
N MET A 29 -23.19 -3.41 12.81
CA MET A 29 -22.87 -4.53 11.91
C MET A 29 -23.23 -5.90 12.51
N ASP A 30 -23.38 -6.01 13.83
CA ASP A 30 -23.80 -7.27 14.48
C ASP A 30 -25.30 -7.53 14.30
N ASP A 31 -26.10 -6.49 14.06
CA ASP A 31 -27.54 -6.59 13.81
C ASP A 31 -27.89 -7.09 12.40
N ALA A 32 -26.90 -7.32 11.53
CA ALA A 32 -27.10 -8.00 10.25
C ALA A 32 -27.23 -9.52 10.45
N VAL A 33 -28.11 -9.93 11.37
CA VAL A 33 -28.66 -11.28 11.38
C VAL A 33 -29.48 -11.40 10.10
N PHE A 34 -28.87 -12.00 9.07
CA PHE A 34 -29.58 -12.42 7.86
C PHE A 34 -30.68 -13.39 8.29
N GLU A 35 -31.89 -12.86 8.55
CA GLU A 35 -33.10 -13.66 8.60
C GLU A 35 -33.21 -14.37 7.24
N ARG A 36 -32.79 -15.64 7.19
CA ARG A 36 -33.15 -16.53 6.09
C ARG A 36 -34.64 -16.76 6.18
N LYS A 37 -35.41 -15.81 5.64
CA LYS A 37 -36.80 -16.07 5.27
C LYS A 37 -36.76 -17.26 4.32
N SER A 38 -37.47 -18.31 4.72
CA SER A 38 -37.58 -19.57 4.00
C SER A 38 -37.85 -19.29 2.52
N SER A 39 -37.04 -19.96 1.68
CA SER A 39 -37.18 -20.04 0.23
C SER A 39 -38.66 -20.22 -0.16
N THR A 40 -39.30 -19.14 -0.61
CA THR A 40 -40.47 -19.30 -1.48
C THR A 40 -39.89 -19.68 -2.84
N ALA A 41 -39.95 -20.98 -3.16
CA ALA A 41 -39.47 -21.50 -4.43
C ALA A 41 -40.29 -20.86 -5.56
N VAL A 42 -39.70 -19.86 -6.22
CA VAL A 42 -40.28 -19.28 -7.43
C VAL A 42 -40.12 -20.32 -8.54
N SER A 43 -41.24 -20.95 -8.89
CA SER A 43 -41.37 -21.82 -10.06
C SER A 43 -40.86 -21.07 -11.29
N GLY A 44 -39.92 -21.69 -12.04
CA GLY A 44 -39.30 -21.09 -13.22
C GLY A 44 -40.30 -20.65 -14.31
N PRO A 45 -39.83 -19.89 -15.32
CA PRO A 45 -40.69 -19.32 -16.34
C PRO A 45 -41.41 -20.42 -17.13
N VAL A 46 -42.70 -20.22 -17.36
CA VAL A 46 -43.57 -21.11 -18.14
C VAL A 46 -43.60 -20.59 -19.57
N ASP A 47 -43.44 -21.50 -20.53
CA ASP A 47 -43.50 -21.17 -21.95
C ASP A 47 -44.95 -20.81 -22.35
N PRO A 48 -45.22 -19.60 -22.87
CA PRO A 48 -46.58 -19.14 -23.15
C PRO A 48 -47.27 -19.86 -24.31
N GLU A 49 -46.54 -20.55 -25.20
CA GLU A 49 -47.18 -21.24 -26.33
C GLU A 49 -47.66 -22.67 -25.99
N THR A 50 -47.06 -23.32 -25.00
CA THR A 50 -47.37 -24.72 -24.64
C THR A 50 -47.84 -24.90 -23.20
N GLY A 51 -47.71 -23.88 -22.33
CA GLY A 51 -48.16 -23.92 -20.93
C GLY A 51 -47.42 -24.91 -20.05
N LEU A 52 -46.37 -25.57 -20.56
CA LEU A 52 -45.56 -26.53 -19.84
C LEU A 52 -44.33 -25.85 -19.23
N LYS A 53 -43.93 -26.29 -18.04
CA LYS A 53 -42.70 -25.82 -17.39
C LYS A 53 -41.51 -26.39 -18.15
N THR A 54 -40.63 -25.53 -18.64
CA THR A 54 -39.46 -25.95 -19.39
C THR A 54 -38.48 -26.67 -18.44
N GLU A 55 -38.26 -27.97 -18.65
CA GLU A 55 -37.25 -28.75 -17.90
C GLU A 55 -35.83 -28.45 -18.40
N PHE A 56 -35.42 -27.18 -18.39
CA PHE A 56 -34.00 -26.86 -18.52
C PHE A 56 -33.33 -27.05 -17.15
N GLY A 57 -32.92 -28.28 -16.84
CA GLY A 57 -32.18 -28.49 -15.59
C GLY A 57 -31.63 -29.88 -15.30
N THR A 58 -31.96 -30.91 -16.07
CA THR A 58 -31.39 -32.25 -15.88
C THR A 58 -30.06 -32.38 -16.63
N SER A 59 -29.00 -32.36 -15.82
CA SER A 59 -27.69 -32.98 -16.09
C SER A 59 -26.93 -32.54 -17.33
N VAL A 60 -26.32 -31.35 -17.30
CA VAL A 60 -25.08 -31.12 -18.03
C VAL A 60 -24.05 -30.55 -17.06
N PHE A 61 -23.13 -31.41 -16.63
CA PHE A 61 -21.85 -31.08 -15.99
C PHE A 61 -21.84 -29.87 -15.03
N ARG A 62 -22.50 -29.98 -13.86
CA ARG A 62 -22.08 -29.16 -12.71
C ARG A 62 -20.74 -29.70 -12.18
N LYS A 63 -19.65 -29.51 -12.92
CA LYS A 63 -18.34 -29.47 -12.28
C LYS A 63 -18.45 -28.37 -11.24
N LYS A 64 -18.48 -28.76 -9.95
CA LYS A 64 -18.32 -27.84 -8.83
C LYS A 64 -16.91 -27.26 -8.92
N VAL A 65 -16.68 -26.38 -9.89
CA VAL A 65 -15.54 -25.49 -9.88
C VAL A 65 -15.89 -24.51 -8.77
N HIS A 66 -15.50 -24.86 -7.55
CA HIS A 66 -15.35 -23.87 -6.51
C HIS A 66 -14.29 -22.90 -7.03
N SER A 67 -14.72 -21.83 -7.69
CA SER A 67 -13.86 -20.71 -8.02
C SER A 67 -13.41 -20.16 -6.67
N LYS A 68 -12.29 -20.68 -6.17
CA LYS A 68 -11.66 -20.14 -4.97
C LYS A 68 -11.38 -18.70 -5.31
N LEU A 69 -12.07 -17.80 -4.61
CA LEU A 69 -11.76 -16.37 -4.67
C LEU A 69 -10.24 -16.23 -4.49
N PRO A 70 -9.60 -15.30 -5.21
CA PRO A 70 -8.21 -14.98 -4.98
C PRO A 70 -7.97 -14.77 -3.49
N ASP A 71 -6.88 -15.34 -2.98
CA ASP A 71 -6.52 -15.18 -1.58
C ASP A 71 -6.11 -13.71 -1.35
N PHE A 72 -7.08 -12.90 -0.92
CA PHE A 72 -6.89 -11.47 -0.71
C PHE A 72 -5.83 -11.19 0.37
N GLN A 73 -5.61 -12.12 1.30
CA GLN A 73 -4.56 -11.98 2.31
C GLN A 73 -3.18 -12.11 1.65
N LYS A 74 -2.99 -13.09 0.76
CA LYS A 74 -1.75 -13.21 -0.03
C LYS A 74 -1.55 -12.02 -0.98
N MET A 75 -2.62 -11.51 -1.59
CA MET A 75 -2.54 -10.30 -2.42
C MET A 75 -2.10 -9.08 -1.60
N ARG A 76 -2.74 -8.84 -0.45
CA ARG A 76 -2.36 -7.75 0.47
C ARG A 76 -0.91 -7.88 0.93
N GLN A 77 -0.48 -9.09 1.30
CA GLN A 77 0.89 -9.33 1.72
C GLN A 77 1.90 -9.10 0.58
N LYS A 78 1.55 -9.46 -0.66
CA LYS A 78 2.38 -9.19 -1.85
C LYS A 78 2.47 -7.69 -2.15
N SER A 79 1.36 -6.96 -2.04
CA SER A 79 1.35 -5.50 -2.23
C SER A 79 2.17 -4.78 -1.16
N ILE A 80 2.06 -5.19 0.11
CA ILE A 80 2.85 -4.61 1.20
C ILE A 80 4.33 -4.92 0.99
N LYS A 81 4.69 -6.17 0.70
CA LYS A 81 6.08 -6.56 0.39
C LYS A 81 6.65 -5.76 -0.77
N SER A 82 5.90 -5.61 -1.87
CA SER A 82 6.34 -4.81 -3.01
C SER A 82 6.55 -3.33 -2.67
N ALA A 83 5.72 -2.75 -1.80
CA ALA A 83 5.88 -1.35 -1.38
C ALA A 83 7.03 -1.17 -0.36
N THR A 84 7.35 -2.21 0.41
CA THR A 84 8.50 -2.19 1.34
C THR A 84 9.81 -2.61 0.66
N GLU A 85 9.77 -3.42 -0.40
CA GLU A 85 10.93 -3.91 -1.15
C GLU A 85 11.29 -3.00 -2.33
N SER A 86 10.46 -2.01 -2.69
CA SER A 86 10.89 -0.86 -3.53
C SER A 86 11.83 0.09 -2.76
N HIS A 87 12.71 -0.46 -1.93
CA HIS A 87 13.91 0.20 -1.47
C HIS A 87 14.83 0.31 -2.68
N ILE A 88 14.65 1.38 -3.46
CA ILE A 88 15.72 1.89 -4.32
C ILE A 88 16.96 1.98 -3.43
N SER A 89 18.04 1.29 -3.83
CA SER A 89 19.28 1.29 -3.07
C SER A 89 19.68 2.74 -2.79
N VAL A 90 20.24 3.02 -1.62
CA VAL A 90 20.77 4.35 -1.30
C VAL A 90 21.76 4.79 -2.40
N ASP A 91 22.51 3.84 -2.96
CA ASP A 91 23.42 4.07 -4.09
C ASP A 91 22.71 4.47 -5.38
N ASP A 92 21.63 3.78 -5.75
CA ASP A 92 20.84 4.10 -6.95
C ASP A 92 20.17 5.47 -6.81
N LYS A 93 19.70 5.80 -5.60
CA LYS A 93 19.09 7.09 -5.29
C LYS A 93 20.12 8.23 -5.32
N LEU A 94 21.33 7.99 -4.80
CA LEU A 94 22.43 8.95 -4.92
C LEU A 94 22.80 9.19 -6.38
N LYS A 95 22.89 8.12 -7.18
CA LYS A 95 23.19 8.24 -8.62
C LYS A 95 22.15 9.09 -9.35
N GLN A 96 20.85 8.85 -9.11
CA GLN A 96 19.77 9.66 -9.68
C GLN A 96 19.85 11.13 -9.25
N LEU A 97 20.20 11.41 -7.99
CA LEU A 97 20.35 12.79 -7.51
C LEU A 97 21.56 13.50 -8.13
N PHE A 98 22.67 12.80 -8.35
CA PHE A 98 23.83 13.36 -9.06
C PHE A 98 23.51 13.65 -10.53
N GLU A 99 22.82 12.74 -11.23
CA GLU A 99 22.36 12.96 -12.61
C GLU A 99 21.46 14.21 -12.67
N HIS A 100 20.45 14.28 -11.80
CA HIS A 100 19.54 15.42 -11.72
C HIS A 100 20.26 16.75 -11.38
N LYS A 101 21.28 16.70 -10.51
CA LYS A 101 22.14 17.86 -10.23
C LYS A 101 22.84 18.34 -11.51
N THR A 102 23.47 17.43 -12.25
CA THR A 102 24.17 17.78 -13.49
C THR A 102 23.23 18.35 -14.57
N ASP A 103 21.99 17.86 -14.63
CA ASP A 103 21.01 18.37 -15.59
C ASP A 103 20.54 19.79 -15.22
N ILE A 104 20.37 20.07 -13.93
CA ILE A 104 20.06 21.44 -13.48
C ILE A 104 21.23 22.38 -13.74
N GLU A 105 22.47 21.96 -13.50
CA GLU A 105 23.67 22.76 -13.81
C GLU A 105 23.74 23.11 -15.30
N LYS A 106 23.46 22.15 -16.19
CA LYS A 106 23.34 22.40 -17.64
C LYS A 106 22.22 23.38 -17.97
N ASN A 107 21.06 23.24 -17.31
CA ASN A 107 19.93 24.15 -17.52
C ASN A 107 20.27 25.59 -17.09
N ILE A 108 20.99 25.77 -15.98
CA ILE A 108 21.44 27.10 -15.52
C ILE A 108 22.38 27.75 -16.54
N LEU A 109 23.27 26.99 -17.16
CA LEU A 109 24.19 27.48 -18.20
C LEU A 109 23.45 27.97 -19.45
N ASN A 110 22.30 27.38 -19.75
CA ASN A 110 21.47 27.75 -20.91
C ASN A 110 20.53 28.94 -20.63
N VAL A 111 20.37 29.35 -19.36
CA VAL A 111 19.53 30.49 -18.99
C VAL A 111 20.36 31.78 -19.08
N SER A 112 19.95 32.70 -19.95
CA SER A 112 20.65 33.98 -20.15
C SER A 112 20.35 35.02 -19.06
N ASP A 113 19.20 34.92 -18.38
CA ASP A 113 18.74 35.90 -17.39
C ASP A 113 19.08 35.44 -15.97
N GLU A 114 19.85 36.25 -15.24
CA GLU A 114 20.26 35.96 -13.86
C GLU A 114 19.06 35.84 -12.90
N THR A 115 17.97 36.57 -13.14
CA THR A 115 16.78 36.49 -12.27
C THR A 115 16.07 35.15 -12.38
N GLN A 116 16.15 34.51 -13.55
CA GLN A 116 15.58 33.20 -13.82
C GLN A 116 16.46 32.06 -13.29
N LYS A 117 17.73 32.32 -12.97
CA LYS A 117 18.66 31.34 -12.38
C LYS A 117 18.40 31.09 -10.89
N ILE A 118 17.84 32.07 -10.18
CA ILE A 118 17.55 32.01 -8.73
C ILE A 118 16.79 30.73 -8.33
N PRO A 119 15.66 30.34 -8.97
CA PRO A 119 14.95 29.12 -8.60
C PRO A 119 15.78 27.85 -8.83
N PHE A 120 16.62 27.81 -9.86
CA PHE A 120 17.50 26.67 -10.11
C PHE A 120 18.61 26.55 -9.05
N LEU A 121 19.14 27.67 -8.56
CA LEU A 121 20.11 27.67 -7.46
C LEU A 121 19.49 27.17 -6.15
N GLU A 122 18.23 27.52 -5.87
CA GLU A 122 17.51 27.01 -4.71
C GLU A 122 17.25 25.50 -4.82
N LEU A 123 16.89 25.02 -6.02
CA LEU A 123 16.77 23.59 -6.30
C LEU A 123 18.11 22.85 -6.12
N LEU A 124 19.23 23.40 -6.60
CA LEU A 124 20.56 22.84 -6.39
C LEU A 124 20.91 22.73 -4.91
N LYS A 125 20.66 23.79 -4.14
CA LYS A 125 20.89 23.80 -2.69
C LYS A 125 20.10 22.71 -1.98
N ASN A 126 18.83 22.51 -2.35
CA ASN A 126 18.01 21.45 -1.79
C ASN A 126 18.57 20.06 -2.17
N LEU A 127 18.95 19.85 -3.43
CA LEU A 127 19.54 18.58 -3.88
C LEU A 127 20.86 18.26 -3.18
N GLU A 128 21.74 19.25 -2.99
CA GLU A 128 22.99 19.07 -2.24
C GLU A 128 22.72 18.67 -0.79
N SER A 129 21.71 19.24 -0.15
CA SER A 129 21.31 18.85 1.21
C SER A 129 20.83 17.39 1.27
N GLN A 130 20.10 16.94 0.24
CA GLN A 130 19.59 15.56 0.14
C GLN A 130 20.72 14.56 -0.14
N ILE A 131 21.67 14.90 -1.02
CA ILE A 131 22.85 14.08 -1.30
C ILE A 131 23.66 13.91 -0.01
N LYS A 132 23.97 15.01 0.68
CA LYS A 132 24.75 14.97 1.94
C LYS A 132 24.07 14.12 3.00
N TYR A 133 22.74 14.21 3.12
CA TYR A 133 21.98 13.36 4.02
C TYR A 133 22.12 11.88 3.65
N LEU A 134 21.92 11.52 2.39
CA LEU A 134 22.00 10.13 1.94
C LEU A 134 23.42 9.54 2.05
N GLU A 135 24.46 10.33 1.80
CA GLU A 135 25.85 9.95 2.05
C GLU A 135 26.10 9.67 3.55
N SER A 136 25.54 10.49 4.44
CA SER A 136 25.63 10.25 5.89
C SER A 136 24.91 8.97 6.31
N VAL A 137 23.78 8.64 5.67
CA VAL A 137 23.01 7.41 5.93
C VAL A 137 23.77 6.19 5.40
N LYS A 138 24.40 6.30 4.23
CA LYS A 138 25.25 5.25 3.67
C LYS A 138 26.43 4.93 4.57
N THR A 139 27.20 5.95 4.97
CA THR A 139 28.36 5.79 5.87
C THR A 139 27.96 5.21 7.24
N ALA A 140 26.81 5.61 7.79
CA ALA A 140 26.27 5.04 9.03
C ALA A 140 25.79 3.58 8.88
N SER A 141 25.27 3.20 7.71
CA SER A 141 24.92 1.80 7.38
C SER A 141 26.17 0.94 7.26
N ASP A 142 27.19 1.42 6.57
CA ASP A 142 28.42 0.65 6.31
C ASP A 142 29.21 0.40 7.60
N THR A 143 29.28 1.39 8.49
CA THR A 143 29.89 1.23 9.83
C THR A 143 29.15 0.23 10.74
N LYS A 144 27.84 0.03 10.54
CA LYS A 144 27.07 -0.99 11.28
C LYS A 144 27.31 -2.41 10.78
N LYS A 145 27.68 -2.61 9.51
CA LYS A 145 27.98 -3.94 8.93
C LYS A 145 29.38 -4.45 9.30
N LEU A 146 30.23 -3.59 9.86
CA LEU A 146 31.61 -3.87 10.26
C LEU A 146 31.77 -4.25 11.76
N LYS A 147 30.68 -4.35 12.52
CA LYS A 147 30.66 -4.82 13.92
C LYS A 147 29.97 -6.18 14.01
#